data_AF-A0A250DUX6-F1
#
_entry.id   AF-A0A250DUX6-F1
#
_cell.length_a   1.000
_cell.length_b   1.000
_cell.length_c   1.000
_cell.angle_alpha   90.00
_cell.angle_beta   90.00
_cell.angle_gamma   90.00
#
_symmetry.space_group_name_H-M   'P 1'
#
loop_
_entity.id
_entity.type
_entity.pdbx_description
1 polymer ?
#
loop_
_entity_poly.entity_id
_entity_poly.type
_entity_poly.pdbx_seq_one_letter_code
_entity_poly.pdbx_strand_id
1 'polypeptide(L)' 'MARSTPVSAQTAVDTAWALFCRLHDAPSRDHADQLVHWLGEDPRHVRALDEALTLWALAGAVLVKPVLEEAQRCGPDLQ' A
#
# COMPACT_ATOMS: atom_id res chain seq x y z
N MET A 1 8.49 22.01 -19.67
CA MET A 1 7.77 21.37 -18.55
C MET A 1 6.67 20.50 -19.14
N ALA A 2 6.89 19.18 -19.23
CA ALA A 2 5.88 18.25 -19.74
C ALA A 2 4.83 18.01 -18.65
N ARG A 3 3.58 18.39 -18.91
CA ARG A 3 2.44 18.02 -18.06
C ARG A 3 2.28 16.50 -18.19
N SER A 4 2.67 15.76 -17.17
CA SER A 4 2.33 14.34 -17.08
C SER A 4 0.80 14.25 -17.10
N THR A 5 0.25 13.51 -18.05
CA THR A 5 -1.20 13.35 -18.18
C THR A 5 -1.73 12.55 -16.99
N PRO A 6 -2.90 12.89 -16.43
CA PRO A 6 -3.47 12.19 -15.26
C PRO A 6 -3.67 10.68 -15.50
N VAL A 7 -3.90 10.28 -16.75
CA VAL A 7 -3.98 8.87 -17.16
C VAL A 7 -2.66 8.12 -16.90
N SER A 8 -1.51 8.76 -17.14
CA SER A 8 -0.19 8.14 -16.89
C SER A 8 0.12 7.96 -15.40
N ALA A 9 -0.43 8.83 -14.54
CA ALA A 9 -0.27 8.71 -13.10
C ALA A 9 -1.16 7.59 -12.53
N GLN A 10 -2.40 7.48 -13.01
CA GLN A 10 -3.31 6.41 -12.59
C GLN A 10 -2.75 5.02 -12.95
N THR A 11 -2.22 4.86 -14.17
CA THR A 11 -1.56 3.61 -14.58
C THR A 11 -0.36 3.25 -13.68
N ALA A 12 0.40 4.24 -13.20
CA ALA A 12 1.51 4.00 -12.30
C ALA A 12 1.04 3.55 -10.91
N VAL A 13 -0.04 4.13 -10.37
CA VAL A 13 -0.62 3.71 -9.08
C VAL A 13 -1.19 2.30 -9.18
N ASP A 14 -1.89 1.97 -10.27
CA ASP A 14 -2.43 0.62 -10.48
C ASP A 14 -1.31 -0.43 -10.58
N THR A 15 -0.20 -0.07 -11.24
CA THR A 15 0.99 -0.92 -11.34
C THR A 15 1.67 -1.11 -9.98
N ALA A 16 1.82 -0.03 -9.21
CA ALA A 16 2.38 -0.10 -7.86
C ALA A 16 1.54 -0.98 -6.93
N TRP A 17 0.21 -0.84 -6.99
CA TRP A 17 -0.73 -1.67 -6.25
C TRP A 17 -0.57 -3.16 -6.60
N ALA A 18 -0.49 -3.50 -7.89
CA ALA A 18 -0.32 -4.88 -8.34
C ALA A 18 1.01 -5.50 -7.88
N LEU A 19 2.11 -4.74 -7.96
CA LEU A 19 3.43 -5.20 -7.48
C LEU A 19 3.44 -5.39 -5.95
N PHE A 20 2.83 -4.46 -5.22
CA PHE A 20 2.68 -4.58 -3.78
C PHE A 20 1.86 -5.81 -3.39
N CYS A 21 0.67 -6.00 -3.97
CA CYS A 21 -0.17 -7.18 -3.69
C CYS A 21 0.58 -8.49 -3.97
N ARG A 22 1.30 -8.58 -5.10
CA ARG A 22 2.09 -9.78 -5.42
C ARG A 22 3.15 -10.09 -4.36
N LEU A 23 3.89 -9.07 -3.90
CA LEU A 23 4.89 -9.23 -2.85
C LEU A 23 4.25 -9.58 -1.50
N HIS A 24 3.15 -8.93 -1.17
CA HIS A 24 2.41 -9.13 0.08
C HIS A 24 1.80 -10.52 0.18
N ASP A 25 1.16 -11.01 -0.89
CA ASP A 25 0.47 -12.29 -0.93
C ASP A 25 1.43 -13.47 -1.03
N ALA A 26 2.58 -13.29 -1.69
CA ALA A 26 3.61 -14.30 -1.86
C ALA A 26 5.02 -13.68 -1.66
N PRO A 27 5.49 -13.54 -0.41
CA PRO A 27 6.77 -12.91 -0.15
C PRO A 27 7.92 -13.75 -0.73
N SER A 28 8.64 -13.18 -1.69
CA SER A 28 9.81 -13.80 -2.32
C SER A 28 10.84 -12.75 -2.71
N ARG A 29 12.11 -13.17 -2.84
CA ARG A 29 13.19 -12.28 -3.27
C ARG A 29 12.95 -11.76 -4.68
N ASP A 30 12.46 -12.61 -5.57
CA ASP A 30 12.16 -12.26 -6.95
C ASP A 30 11.08 -11.17 -7.05
N HIS A 31 10.01 -11.28 -6.25
CA HIS A 31 8.97 -10.24 -6.20
C HIS A 31 9.49 -8.91 -5.62
N ALA A 32 10.38 -8.97 -4.63
CA ALA A 32 11.02 -7.78 -4.07
C ALA A 32 11.94 -7.11 -5.10
N ASP A 33 12.75 -7.89 -5.82
CA ASP A 33 13.65 -7.39 -6.86
C ASP A 33 12.87 -6.78 -8.03
N GLN A 34 11.73 -7.36 -8.43
CA GLN A 34 10.82 -6.78 -9.42
C GLN A 34 10.27 -5.42 -8.98
N LEU A 35 9.84 -5.30 -7.72
CA LEU A 35 9.34 -4.03 -7.18
C LEU A 35 10.46 -2.97 -7.13
N VAL A 36 11.64 -3.33 -6.63
CA VAL A 36 12.79 -2.43 -6.56
C VAL A 36 13.24 -1.99 -7.95
N HIS A 37 13.25 -2.90 -8.92
CA HIS A 37 13.59 -2.58 -10.30
C HIS A 37 12.64 -1.54 -10.88
N TRP A 38 11.32 -1.77 -10.76
CA TRP A 38 10.31 -0.84 -11.24
C TRP A 38 10.39 0.54 -10.57
N LEU A 39 10.63 0.59 -9.26
CA LEU A 39 10.82 1.85 -8.53
C LEU A 39 12.06 2.63 -9.00
N GLY A 40 13.09 1.94 -9.49
CA GLY A 40 14.30 2.55 -10.01
C GLY A 40 14.16 3.18 -11.41
N GLU A 41 13.10 2.86 -12.16
CA GLU A 41 12.93 3.34 -13.55
C GLU A 41 12.48 4.80 -13.63
N ASP A 42 11.64 5.26 -12.70
CA ASP A 42 11.09 6.62 -12.70
C ASP A 42 10.82 7.11 -11.28
N PRO A 43 11.27 8.32 -10.88
CA PRO A 43 10.95 8.88 -9.56
C PRO A 43 9.44 9.01 -9.28
N ARG A 44 8.59 9.07 -10.31
CA ARG A 44 7.12 9.07 -10.18
C ARG A 44 6.58 7.74 -9.68
N HIS A 45 7.27 6.62 -9.90
CA HIS A 45 6.88 5.31 -9.42
C HIS A 45 6.94 5.21 -7.88
N VAL A 46 7.91 5.88 -7.25
CA VAL A 46 8.00 5.97 -5.78
C VAL A 46 6.78 6.66 -5.20
N ARG A 47 6.36 7.78 -5.80
CA ARG A 47 5.14 8.49 -5.40
C ARG A 47 3.89 7.64 -5.62
N ALA A 48 3.81 6.94 -6.75
CA ALA A 48 2.69 6.05 -7.03
C ALA A 48 2.57 4.90 -6.02
N LEU A 49 3.71 4.34 -5.59
CA LEU A 49 3.74 3.35 -4.52
C LEU A 49 3.32 3.93 -3.16
N ASP A 50 3.78 5.13 -2.81
CA ASP A 50 3.35 5.82 -1.59
C ASP A 50 1.82 6.04 -1.54
N GLU A 51 1.23 6.46 -2.66
CA GLU A 51 -0.23 6.63 -2.79
C GLU A 51 -0.96 5.28 -2.62
N ALA A 52 -0.46 4.21 -3.24
CA ALA A 52 -1.00 2.86 -3.10
C ALA A 52 -0.91 2.34 -1.65
N LEU A 53 0.25 2.48 -1.00
CA LEU A 53 0.46 2.04 0.38
C LEU A 53 -0.37 2.85 1.39
N THR A 54 -0.55 4.15 1.14
CA THR A 54 -1.41 5.00 1.95
C THR A 54 -2.86 4.51 1.89
N LEU A 55 -3.39 4.22 0.70
CA LEU A 55 -4.74 3.68 0.54
C LEU A 55 -4.89 2.32 1.23
N TRP A 56 -3.90 1.43 1.10
CA TRP A 56 -3.89 0.15 1.78
C TRP A 56 -3.93 0.30 3.31
N ALA A 57 -3.09 1.18 3.88
CA ALA A 57 -3.05 1.45 5.30
C ALA A 57 -4.37 2.05 5.82
N LEU A 58 -4.97 2.99 5.08
CA LEU A 58 -6.25 3.59 5.45
C LEU A 58 -7.39 2.56 5.43
N ALA A 59 -7.42 1.69 4.42
CA ALA A 59 -8.39 0.60 4.35
C ALA A 59 -8.21 -0.36 5.55
N GLY A 60 -6.96 -0.73 5.89
CA GLY A 60 -6.65 -1.54 7.06
C GLY A 60 -7.05 -0.87 8.39
N ALA A 61 -6.82 0.44 8.53
CA ALA A 61 -7.17 1.18 9.75
C ALA A 61 -8.69 1.17 10.01
N VAL A 62 -9.52 1.25 8.96
CA VAL A 62 -10.98 1.13 9.07
C VAL A 62 -11.38 -0.27 9.58
N LEU A 63 -10.66 -1.32 9.16
CA LEU A 63 -10.93 -2.70 9.61
C LEU A 63 -10.51 -2.94 11.06
N VAL A 64 -9.45 -2.29 11.54
CA VAL A 64 -8.95 -2.46 12.92
C VAL A 64 -9.76 -1.65 13.94
N LYS A 65 -10.35 -0.53 13.52
CA LYS A 65 -11.16 0.35 14.38
C LYS A 65 -12.21 -0.39 15.23
N PRO A 66 -13.09 -1.27 14.68
CA PRO A 66 -14.09 -1.97 15.49
C PRO A 66 -13.45 -2.94 16.51
N VAL A 67 -12.36 -3.62 16.14
CA VAL A 67 -11.64 -4.56 17.04
C VAL A 67 -11.02 -3.82 18.23
N LEU A 68 -10.48 -2.62 17.98
CA LEU A 68 -9.94 -1.78 19.04
C LEU A 68 -11.04 -1.23 19.97
N GLU A 69 -12.18 -0.83 19.41
CA GLU A 69 -13.33 -0.37 20.19
C GLU A 69 -13.96 -1.50 21.03
N GLU A 70 -13.99 -2.74 20.52
CA GLU A 70 -14.42 -3.93 21.27
C GLU A 70 -13.43 -4.29 22.39
N ALA A 71 -12.12 -4.29 22.12
CA ALA A 71 -11.09 -4.51 23.13
C ALA A 71 -11.15 -3.45 24.26
N GLN A 72 -11.52 -2.20 23.94
CA GLN A 72 -11.72 -1.14 24.92
C GLN A 72 -13.01 -1.30 25.74
N ARG A 73 -14.09 -1.86 25.16
CA ARG A 73 -15.32 -2.19 25.93
C ARG A 73 -15.12 -3.37 26.87
N CYS A 74 -14.27 -4.32 26.52
CA CYS A 74 -13.89 -5.46 27.36
C CYS A 74 -12.70 -5.15 28.28
N GLY A 75 -12.57 -3.90 28.78
CA GLY A 75 -11.50 -3.50 29.71
C GLY A 75 -11.31 -4.51 30.86
N PRO A 76 -10.10 -4.59 31.42
CA PRO A 76 -9.69 -5.71 32.29
C PRO A 76 -10.69 -5.85 33.43
N ASP A 77 -11.38 -6.99 33.47
CA ASP A 77 -12.12 -7.42 34.66
C ASP A 77 -11.14 -7.37 35.83
N LEU A 78 -11.32 -6.35 36.68
CA LEU A 78 -10.65 -6.22 37.96
C LEU A 78 -11.11 -7.40 38.83
N GLN A 79 -10.31 -8.46 38.87
CA GLN A 79 -10.37 -9.48 39.92
C GLN A 79 -9.04 -9.53 40.67
#